data_AF-A0A2N5A1Y8-F1
#
_entry.id   AF-A0A2N5A1Y8-F1
#
_cell.length_a   1.000
_cell.length_b   1.000
_cell.length_c   1.000
_cell.angle_alpha   90.00
_cell.angle_beta   90.00
_cell.angle_gamma   90.00
#
_symmetry.space_group_name_H-M   'P 1'
#
loop_
_entity.id
_entity.type
_entity.pdbx_description
1 polymer ?
#
loop_
_entity_poly.entity_id
_entity_poly.type
_entity_poly.pdbx_seq_one_letter_code
_entity_poly.pdbx_strand_id
1 'polypeptide(L)' 'RSNLSVGLPLDTLLYRSGSLSSAGQHRITDSDPYFNRIRKAWSEGLLHTFQTLPTWTPAEREEE' A
#
# COMPACT_ATOMS: atom_id res chain seq x y z
N ARG A 1 -9.73 -3.51 7.14
CA ARG A 1 -10.04 -2.11 7.54
C ARG A 1 -8.81 -1.57 8.25
N SER A 2 -8.36 -0.36 7.92
CA SER A 2 -7.20 0.29 8.53
C SER A 2 -7.46 0.62 10.01
N ASN A 3 -6.40 0.79 10.79
CA ASN A 3 -6.50 1.34 12.15
C ASN A 3 -7.03 2.79 12.08
N LEU A 4 -8.08 3.11 12.84
CA LEU A 4 -8.75 4.42 12.83
C LEU A 4 -7.95 5.53 13.53
N SER A 5 -6.91 5.19 14.31
CA SER A 5 -6.02 6.19 14.92
C SER A 5 -5.07 6.83 13.91
N VAL A 6 -5.00 6.32 12.67
CA VAL A 6 -4.15 6.82 11.60
C VAL A 6 -5.04 7.24 10.43
N GLY A 7 -4.88 8.49 9.98
CA GLY A 7 -5.67 9.07 8.91
C GLY A 7 -4.88 10.10 8.10
N LEU A 8 -5.51 10.57 7.03
CA LEU A 8 -5.03 11.71 6.25
C LEU A 8 -5.28 13.03 7.03
N PRO A 9 -4.52 14.10 6.73
CA PRO A 9 -3.47 14.18 5.72
C PRO A 9 -2.13 13.52 6.14
N LEU A 10 -1.28 13.22 5.17
CA LEU A 10 0.12 12.82 5.38
C LEU A 10 1.03 13.96 4.92
N ASP A 11 1.96 14.39 5.78
CA ASP A 11 3.01 15.32 5.43
C ASP A 11 4.30 14.55 5.10
N THR A 12 4.86 14.79 3.93
CA THR A 12 6.02 14.04 3.41
C THR A 12 7.11 14.98 2.94
N LEU A 13 8.36 14.49 2.93
CA LEU A 13 9.52 15.20 2.41
C LEU A 13 10.41 14.25 1.62
N LEU A 14 10.63 14.56 0.34
CA LEU A 14 11.68 13.95 -0.46
C LEU A 14 12.95 14.81 -0.39
N TYR A 15 13.93 14.35 0.40
CA TYR A 15 15.22 15.03 0.51
C TYR A 15 16.25 14.43 -0.45
N ARG A 16 16.82 15.26 -1.34
CA ARG A 16 17.92 14.83 -2.22
C ARG A 16 19.27 15.07 -1.53
N SER A 17 20.13 14.05 -1.56
CA SER A 17 21.47 14.15 -0.97
C SER A 17 22.25 15.34 -1.54
N GLY A 18 22.94 16.08 -0.67
CA GLY A 18 23.71 17.28 -1.02
C GLY A 18 22.88 18.51 -1.41
N SER A 19 21.55 18.43 -1.45
CA SER A 19 20.72 19.56 -1.90
C SER A 19 20.58 20.69 -0.89
N LEU A 20 20.72 20.40 0.41
CA LEU A 20 20.44 21.33 1.52
C LEU A 20 19.08 22.05 1.34
N SER A 21 18.10 21.35 0.77
CA SER A 21 16.84 21.92 0.32
C SER A 21 15.64 21.14 0.84
N SER A 22 14.58 21.87 1.18
CA SER A 22 13.27 21.33 1.56
C SER A 22 12.25 21.34 0.41
N ALA A 23 12.69 21.54 -0.84
CA ALA A 23 11.78 21.68 -1.98
C ALA A 23 10.91 20.44 -2.29
N GLY A 24 11.24 19.27 -1.72
CA GLY A 24 10.48 18.04 -1.87
C GLY A 24 9.35 17.83 -0.85
N GLN A 25 8.90 18.88 -0.15
CA GLN A 25 7.76 18.80 0.76
C GLN A 25 6.46 18.57 -0.04
N HIS A 26 5.63 17.64 0.41
CA HIS A 26 4.31 17.39 -0.18
C HIS A 26 3.31 16.96 0.90
N ARG A 27 2.13 17.58 0.88
CA ARG A 27 1.00 17.21 1.74
C ARG A 27 -0.01 16.40 0.92
N ILE A 28 -0.18 15.15 1.31
CA ILE A 28 -1.14 14.23 0.71
C ILE A 28 -2.46 14.37 1.47
N THR A 29 -3.52 14.77 0.77
CA THR A 29 -4.88 14.87 1.31
C THR A 29 -5.76 13.73 0.78
N ASP A 30 -6.99 13.61 1.29
CA ASP A 30 -7.98 12.64 0.77
C ASP A 30 -8.31 12.82 -0.72
N SER A 31 -8.12 14.02 -1.25
CA SER A 31 -8.37 14.34 -2.66
C SER A 31 -7.12 14.18 -3.54
N ASP A 32 -5.97 13.73 -3.02
CA ASP A 32 -4.74 13.61 -3.81
C ASP A 32 -4.91 12.56 -4.93
N PRO A 33 -4.85 12.96 -6.21
CA PRO A 33 -5.14 12.07 -7.32
C PRO A 33 -4.07 11.00 -7.53
N TYR A 34 -2.82 11.26 -7.14
CA TYR A 34 -1.76 10.27 -7.23
C TYR A 34 -1.94 9.21 -6.14
N PHE A 35 -2.12 9.64 -4.89
CA PHE A 35 -2.32 8.74 -3.75
C PHE A 35 -3.55 7.84 -3.94
N ASN A 36 -4.66 8.40 -4.42
CA ASN A 36 -5.87 7.62 -4.70
C ASN A 36 -5.67 6.58 -5.81
N ARG A 37 -4.93 6.92 -6.88
CA ARG A 37 -4.62 5.98 -7.96
C ARG A 37 -3.75 4.83 -7.47
N ILE A 38 -2.64 5.11 -6.77
CA ILE A 38 -1.74 4.04 -6.30
C ILE A 38 -2.43 3.14 -5.25
N ARG A 39 -3.23 3.71 -4.35
CA ARG A 39 -3.96 2.96 -3.33
C ARG A 39 -4.96 2.00 -3.97
N LYS A 40 -5.70 2.46 -4.98
CA LYS A 40 -6.65 1.64 -5.73
C LYS A 40 -5.94 0.50 -6.46
N ALA A 41 -4.93 0.84 -7.28
CA ALA A 41 -4.18 -0.15 -8.06
C ALA A 41 -3.51 -1.21 -7.17
N TRP A 42 -2.95 -0.81 -6.02
CA TRP A 42 -2.37 -1.74 -5.07
C TRP A 42 -3.41 -2.69 -4.47
N SER A 43 -4.57 -2.18 -4.07
CA SER A 43 -5.65 -2.99 -3.49
C SER A 43 -6.19 -4.01 -4.49
N GLU A 44 -6.40 -3.59 -5.73
CA GLU A 44 -6.86 -4.45 -6.82
C GLU A 44 -5.82 -5.51 -7.20
N GLY A 45 -4.55 -5.11 -7.32
CA GLY A 45 -3.45 -6.02 -7.64
C GLY A 45 -3.20 -7.08 -6.56
N LEU A 46 -3.31 -6.70 -5.29
CA LEU A 46 -3.19 -7.64 -4.17
C LEU A 46 -4.34 -8.66 -4.17
N LEU A 47 -5.58 -8.19 -4.36
CA LEU A 47 -6.75 -9.08 -4.44
C LEU A 47 -6.63 -10.04 -5.62
N HIS A 48 -6.24 -9.53 -6.79
CA HIS A 48 -6.06 -10.34 -7.99
C HIS A 48 -5.00 -11.41 -7.78
N THR A 49 -3.81 -11.03 -7.30
CA THR A 49 -2.73 -11.98 -7.00
C THR A 49 -3.21 -13.09 -6.07
N PHE A 50 -3.94 -12.73 -5.01
CA PHE A 50 -4.47 -13.71 -4.06
C PHE A 50 -5.45 -14.69 -4.72
N GLN A 51 -6.33 -14.21 -5.60
CA GLN A 51 -7.27 -15.06 -6.35
C GLN A 51 -6.58 -16.01 -7.32
N THR A 52 -5.39 -15.64 -7.81
CA THR A 52 -4.59 -16.49 -8.71
C THR A 52 -3.73 -17.51 -7.99
N LEU A 53 -3.70 -17.49 -6.65
CA LEU A 53 -2.95 -18.50 -5.89
C LEU A 53 -3.59 -19.89 -6.08
N PRO A 54 -2.78 -20.95 -6.16
CA PRO A 54 -3.30 -22.30 -6.21
C PRO A 54 -4.08 -22.60 -4.92
N THR A 55 -5.14 -23.40 -5.05
CA THR A 55 -5.84 -23.92 -3.88
C THR A 55 -4.86 -24.79 -3.09
N TRP A 56 -4.74 -24.50 -1.80
CA TRP A 56 -3.98 -25.37 -0.92
C TRP A 56 -4.71 -26.71 -0.78
N THR A 57 -4.12 -27.78 -1.30
CA THR A 57 -4.53 -29.15 -1.01
C THR A 57 -3.64 -29.68 0.11
N PRO A 58 -4.17 -29.90 1.33
CA PRO A 58 -3.44 -30.66 2.33
C PRO A 58 -3.10 -32.04 1.77
N ALA A 59 -1.87 -32.50 1.97
CA ALA A 59 -1.55 -33.90 1.79
C ALA A 59 -2.50 -34.70 2.72
N GLU A 60 -3.14 -35.74 2.17
CA GLU A 60 -3.93 -36.69 2.94
C GLU A 60 -3.09 -37.09 4.15
N ARG A 61 -3.55 -36.75 5.36
CA ARG A 61 -2.92 -37.29 6.56
C ARG A 61 -3.13 -38.80 6.44
N GLU A 62 -2.05 -39.54 6.24
CA GLU A 62 -2.06 -40.99 6.43
C GLU A 62 -2.60 -41.21 7.85
N GLU A 63 -3.87 -41.63 7.94
CA GLU A 63 -4.50 -42.01 9.19
C GLU A 63 -3.84 -43.33 9.63
N GLU A 64 -3.06 -43.23 10.72
CA GLU A 64 -2.68 -44.36 11.58
C GLU A 64 -3.87 -44.80 12.45
#